data_AF-W2TSI7-F1
#
_entry.id   AF-W2TSI7-F1
#
_cell.length_a   1.000
_cell.length_b   1.000
_cell.length_c   1.000
_cell.angle_alpha   90.00
_cell.angle_beta   90.00
_cell.angle_gamma   90.00
#
_symmetry.space_group_name_H-M   'P 1'
#
loop_
_entity.id
_entity.type
_entity.pdbx_description
1 polymer ?
#
loop_
_entity_poly.entity_id
_entity_poly.type
_entity_poly.pdbx_seq_one_letter_code
_entity_poly.pdbx_strand_id
1 'polypeptide(L)'
;MFERIIEKLNDSDNELIIIRQHGEKHAQMKESGMSGSMIEHFGEIAVAVIASQDSIKYNHDAVKAWRILLAYVTDEMMVGFDRLSRISDRRSSGINSCPRRT
;
A
#
# COMPACT_ATOMS: atom_id res chain seq x y z
N MET A 1 7.93 2.20 -9.91
CA MET A 1 7.59 1.32 -8.77
C MET A 1 7.17 -0.06 -9.27
N PHE A 2 6.07 -0.17 -10.04
CA PHE A 2 5.60 -1.44 -10.60
C PHE A 2 6.62 -2.17 -11.48
N GLU A 3 7.31 -1.45 -12.38
CA GLU A 3 8.38 -2.05 -13.21
C GLU A 3 9.45 -2.74 -12.37
N ARG A 4 9.94 -2.05 -11.33
CA ARG A 4 10.92 -2.60 -10.38
C ARG A 4 10.38 -3.80 -9.59
N ILE A 5 9.10 -3.79 -9.21
CA ILE A 5 8.45 -4.93 -8.54
C ILE A 5 8.40 -6.12 -9.51
N ILE A 6 7.98 -5.90 -10.76
CA ILE A 6 7.84 -6.93 -11.79
C ILE A 6 9.19 -7.54 -12.17
N GLU A 7 10.22 -6.72 -12.35
CA GLU A 7 11.59 -7.16 -12.68
C GLU A 7 12.21 -8.04 -11.60
N LYS A 8 11.73 -7.94 -10.36
CA LYS A 8 12.32 -8.58 -9.19
C LYS A 8 11.34 -9.48 -8.43
N LEU A 9 10.26 -9.93 -9.07
CA LEU A 9 9.27 -10.83 -8.48
C LEU A 9 9.87 -12.13 -7.90
N ASN A 10 11.06 -12.53 -8.35
CA ASN A 10 11.76 -13.74 -7.90
C ASN A 10 12.65 -13.54 -6.66
N ASP A 11 12.84 -12.31 -6.16
CA ASP A 11 13.68 -12.00 -4.99
C ASP A 11 12.80 -11.48 -3.84
N SER A 12 12.21 -12.42 -3.10
CA SER A 12 10.98 -12.20 -2.32
C SER A 12 11.14 -11.30 -1.08
N ASP A 13 12.27 -11.33 -0.39
CA ASP A 13 12.34 -10.75 0.96
C ASP A 13 12.75 -9.26 0.96
N ASN A 14 13.63 -8.87 0.05
CA ASN A 14 14.10 -7.47 -0.03
C ASN A 14 13.06 -6.54 -0.67
N GLU A 15 12.28 -7.03 -1.63
CA GLU A 15 11.31 -6.20 -2.34
C GLU A 15 10.01 -6.00 -1.51
N LEU A 16 9.68 -6.95 -0.63
CA LEU A 16 8.65 -6.80 0.40
C LEU A 16 8.88 -5.56 1.27
N ILE A 17 10.13 -5.33 1.68
CA ILE A 17 10.51 -4.17 2.49
C ILE A 17 10.27 -2.87 1.70
N ILE A 18 10.53 -2.86 0.39
CA ILE A 18 10.36 -1.67 -0.45
C ILE A 18 8.89 -1.32 -0.62
N ILE A 19 8.03 -2.32 -0.84
CA ILE A 19 6.58 -2.13 -0.95
C ILE A 19 6.02 -1.57 0.37
N ARG A 20 6.41 -2.15 1.51
CA ARG A 20 6.03 -1.65 2.85
C ARG A 20 6.50 -0.22 3.08
N GLN A 21 7.72 0.13 2.68
CA GLN A 21 8.23 1.50 2.76
C GLN A 21 7.39 2.49 1.95
N HIS A 22 6.79 2.07 0.83
CA HIS A 22 5.86 2.92 0.08
C HIS A 22 4.55 3.13 0.85
N GLY A 23 4.03 2.09 1.50
CA GLY A 23 2.91 2.22 2.43
C GLY A 23 3.19 3.19 3.59
N GLU A 24 4.37 3.09 4.18
CA GLU A 24 4.83 3.99 5.26
C GLU A 24 4.88 5.44 4.81
N LYS A 25 5.42 5.73 3.61
CA LYS A 25 5.44 7.09 3.07
C LYS A 25 4.03 7.65 2.90
N HIS A 26 3.06 6.85 2.45
CA HIS A 26 1.66 7.29 2.37
C HIS A 26 1.07 7.58 3.76
N ALA A 27 1.42 6.80 4.79
CA ALA A 27 0.99 7.07 6.15
C ALA A 27 1.54 8.39 6.72
N GLN A 28 2.71 8.86 6.25
CA GLN A 28 3.24 10.19 6.61
C GLN A 28 2.39 11.34 6.06
N MET A 29 1.57 11.08 5.03
CA MET A 29 0.67 12.06 4.41
C MET A 29 -0.73 12.07 5.03
N LYS A 30 -0.93 11.45 6.21
CA LYS A 30 -2.24 11.40 6.89
C LYS A 30 -2.83 12.79 7.16
N GLU A 31 -1.98 13.79 7.42
CA GLU A 31 -2.39 15.20 7.59
C GLU A 31 -2.95 15.82 6.30
N SER A 32 -2.58 15.29 5.13
CA SER A 32 -3.11 15.70 3.83
C SER A 32 -4.40 14.94 3.45
N GLY A 33 -4.95 14.13 4.37
CA GLY A 33 -6.16 13.34 4.15
C GLY A 33 -5.93 11.94 3.58
N MET A 34 -4.67 11.48 3.47
CA MET A 34 -4.37 10.13 2.98
C MET A 34 -4.89 9.07 3.97
N SER A 35 -5.62 8.07 3.45
CA SER A 35 -6.17 6.95 4.22
C SER A 35 -5.78 5.60 3.63
N GLY A 36 -5.86 4.53 4.43
CA GLY A 36 -5.65 3.16 3.95
C GLY A 36 -6.64 2.77 2.84
N SER A 37 -7.90 3.24 2.92
CA SER A 37 -8.92 2.98 1.90
C SER A 37 -8.55 3.53 0.51
N MET A 38 -7.70 4.56 0.44
CA MET A 38 -7.19 5.07 -0.85
C MET A 38 -6.19 4.10 -1.49
N ILE A 39 -5.45 3.30 -0.70
CA ILE A 39 -4.57 2.23 -1.21
C ILE A 39 -5.42 1.08 -1.77
N GLU A 40 -6.48 0.70 -1.06
CA GLU A 40 -7.43 -0.33 -1.52
C GLU A 40 -8.10 0.10 -2.83
N HIS A 41 -8.63 1.32 -2.87
CA HIS A 41 -9.28 1.84 -4.07
C HIS A 41 -8.32 1.98 -5.25
N PHE A 42 -7.06 2.32 -4.99
CA PHE A 42 -6.02 2.28 -6.00
C PHE A 42 -5.84 0.86 -6.58
N GLY A 43 -5.83 -0.17 -5.75
CA GLY A 43 -5.77 -1.57 -6.19
C GLY A 43 -6.94 -1.96 -7.09
N GLU A 44 -8.15 -1.57 -6.70
CA GLU A 44 -9.37 -1.81 -7.49
C GLU A 44 -9.29 -1.18 -8.88
N ILE A 45 -8.90 0.11 -8.94
CA ILE A 45 -8.74 0.84 -10.20
C ILE A 45 -7.65 0.20 -11.05
N ALA A 46 -6.50 -0.15 -10.47
CA ALA A 46 -5.40 -0.78 -11.18
C ALA A 46 -5.83 -2.11 -11.82
N VAL A 47 -6.55 -2.96 -11.08
CA VAL A 47 -7.10 -4.22 -11.62
C VAL A 47 -8.08 -3.95 -12.76
N ALA A 48 -9.00 -3.00 -12.60
CA ALA A 48 -9.98 -2.67 -13.64
C ALA A 48 -9.31 -2.17 -14.94
N VAL A 49 -8.28 -1.32 -14.82
CA VAL A 49 -7.52 -0.78 -15.96
C VAL A 49 -6.71 -1.87 -16.65
N ILE A 50 -6.01 -2.72 -15.89
CA ILE A 50 -5.17 -3.78 -16.45
C ILE A 50 -6.03 -4.90 -17.08
N ALA A 51 -7.10 -5.32 -16.40
CA ALA A 51 -7.99 -6.36 -16.90
C ALA A 51 -8.81 -5.94 -18.12
N SER A 52 -8.92 -4.65 -18.42
CA SER A 52 -9.60 -4.15 -19.63
C SER A 52 -8.68 -3.99 -20.85
N GLN A 53 -7.36 -4.17 -20.70
CA GLN A 53 -6.43 -4.12 -21.84
C GLN A 53 -6.69 -5.26 -22.82
N ASP A 54 -6.67 -4.98 -24.13
CA ASP A 54 -6.96 -5.98 -25.16
C ASP A 54 -6.04 -7.22 -25.10
N SER A 55 -4.78 -7.03 -24.72
CA SER A 55 -3.79 -8.09 -24.54
C SER A 55 -4.03 -8.98 -23.32
N ILE A 56 -4.91 -8.58 -22.40
CA ILE A 56 -5.14 -9.24 -21.11
C ILE A 56 -6.60 -9.72 -21.00
N LYS A 57 -7.57 -8.91 -21.41
CA LYS A 57 -9.00 -9.08 -21.10
C LYS A 57 -9.62 -10.41 -21.56
N TYR A 58 -9.07 -11.01 -22.61
CA TYR A 58 -9.53 -12.28 -23.17
C TYR A 58 -8.78 -13.50 -22.62
N ASN A 59 -7.72 -13.28 -21.83
CA ASN A 59 -6.95 -14.34 -21.17
C ASN A 59 -7.28 -14.37 -19.68
N HIS A 60 -8.17 -15.29 -19.28
CA HIS A 60 -8.61 -15.42 -17.89
C HIS A 60 -7.47 -15.69 -16.90
N ASP A 61 -6.45 -16.46 -17.30
CA ASP A 61 -5.29 -16.75 -16.45
C ASP A 61 -4.43 -15.51 -16.27
N ALA A 62 -4.24 -14.71 -17.32
CA ALA A 62 -3.54 -13.43 -17.22
C ALA A 62 -4.29 -12.44 -16.30
N VAL A 63 -5.62 -12.30 -16.47
CA VAL A 63 -6.45 -11.47 -15.58
C VAL A 63 -6.31 -11.92 -14.12
N LYS A 64 -6.34 -13.24 -13.88
CA LYS A 64 -6.20 -13.82 -12.54
C LYS A 64 -4.82 -13.54 -11.95
N ALA A 65 -3.76 -13.73 -12.74
CA ALA A 65 -2.39 -13.45 -12.30
C ALA A 65 -2.19 -11.99 -11.92
N TRP A 66 -2.68 -11.05 -12.74
CA TRP A 66 -2.64 -9.61 -12.42
C TRP A 66 -3.42 -9.26 -11.16
N ARG A 67 -4.59 -9.86 -10.98
CA ARG A 67 -5.39 -9.64 -9.75
C ARG A 67 -4.63 -10.10 -8.51
N ILE A 68 -4.02 -11.28 -8.55
CA ILE A 68 -3.24 -11.82 -7.42
C ILE A 68 -2.03 -10.93 -7.12
N LEU A 69 -1.29 -10.53 -8.15
CA LEU A 69 -0.12 -9.66 -8.01
C LEU A 69 -0.48 -8.32 -7.38
N LEU A 70 -1.54 -7.67 -7.87
CA LEU A 70 -1.95 -6.37 -7.37
C LEU A 70 -2.48 -6.45 -5.94
N ALA A 71 -3.28 -7.48 -5.62
CA ALA A 71 -3.72 -7.72 -4.25
C ALA A 71 -2.53 -7.85 -3.30
N TYR A 72 -1.53 -8.66 -3.67
CA TYR A 72 -0.30 -8.81 -2.89
C TYR A 72 0.44 -7.47 -2.68
N VAL A 73 0.62 -6.68 -3.74
CA VAL A 73 1.28 -5.38 -3.63
C VAL A 73 0.50 -4.43 -2.71
N THR A 74 -0.83 -4.35 -2.85
CA THR A 74 -1.64 -3.46 -2.02
C THR A 74 -1.71 -3.92 -0.57
N ASP A 75 -1.74 -5.22 -0.31
CA ASP A 75 -1.72 -5.79 1.05
C ASP A 75 -0.41 -5.42 1.75
N GLU A 76 0.72 -5.57 1.06
CA GLU A 76 2.02 -5.22 1.63
C GLU A 76 2.21 -3.71 1.81
N MET A 77 1.62 -2.89 0.94
CA MET A 77 1.52 -1.45 1.18
C MET A 77 0.68 -1.14 2.42
N MET A 78 -0.45 -1.82 2.59
CA MET A 78 -1.31 -1.66 3.77
C MET A 78 -0.60 -2.05 5.06
N VAL A 79 0.18 -3.12 5.07
CA VAL A 79 1.03 -3.50 6.22
C VAL A 79 1.96 -2.36 6.63
N GLY A 80 2.66 -1.75 5.66
CA GLY A 80 3.52 -0.59 5.91
C GLY A 80 2.75 0.64 6.42
N PHE A 81 1.62 0.94 5.78
CA PHE A 81 0.74 2.05 6.13
C PHE A 81 0.22 1.95 7.57
N ASP A 82 -0.32 0.78 7.94
CA ASP A 82 -0.87 0.52 9.27
C ASP A 82 0.20 0.59 10.35
N ARG A 83 1.38 0.01 10.07
CA ARG A 83 2.50 0.02 11.03
C ARG A 83 2.85 1.44 11.42
N LEU A 84 3.04 2.34 10.46
CA LEU A 84 3.44 3.71 10.74
C LEU A 84 2.29 4.56 11.28
N SER A 85 1.07 4.35 10.78
CA SER A 85 -0.13 5.04 11.30
C SER A 85 -0.32 4.79 12.79
N ARG A 86 -0.18 3.54 13.25
CA ARG A 86 -0.25 3.19 14.68
C ARG A 86 0.85 3.83 15.52
N ILE A 87 2.07 3.95 14.98
CA ILE A 87 3.18 4.61 15.68
C ILE A 87 2.91 6.11 15.80
N SER A 88 2.37 6.74 14.76
CA SER A 88 1.99 8.16 14.75
C SER A 88 0.89 8.44 15.78
N ASP A 89 -0.17 7.63 15.80
CA ASP A 89 -1.30 7.78 16.73
C ASP A 89 -0.88 7.60 18.21
N ARG A 90 0.13 6.76 18.48
CA ARG A 90 0.73 6.61 19.82
C ARG A 90 1.56 7.83 20.24
N ARG A 91 2.25 8.48 19.29
CA ARG A 91 3.04 9.70 19.58
C ARG A 91 2.15 10.89 19.83
N SER A 92 1.06 11.04 19.08
CA SER A 92 0.10 12.15 19.28
C SER A 92 -0.64 12.04 20.61
N SER A 93 -0.97 10.83 21.05
CA SER A 93 -1.63 10.59 22.35
C SER A 93 -0.73 10.84 23.57
N GLY A 94 0.60 10.84 23.42
CA GLY A 94 1.56 11.13 24.50
C GLY A 94 1.79 12.62 24.79
N ILE A 95 1.35 13.53 23.93
CA ILE A 95 1.61 14.98 24.05
C ILE A 95 0.54 15.71 24.90
N ASN A 96 -0.63 15.10 25.11
CA ASN A 96 -1.79 15.77 25.72
C ASN A 96 -2.00 15.51 27.23
N SER A 97 -1.06 14.91 27.96
CA SER A 97 -1.29 14.49 29.36
C SER A 97 -0.54 15.26 30.46
N CYS A 98 0.01 16.46 30.19
CA CYS A 98 0.54 17.33 31.25
C CYS A 98 -0.30 18.61 31.42
N PRO A 99 -1.28 18.64 32.35
CA PRO A 99 -1.84 19.92 32.78
C PRO A 99 -0.78 20.66 33.60
N ARG A 100 -0.27 21.77 33.04
CA ARG A 100 0.62 22.70 33.75
C ARG A 100 -0.17 23.27 34.93
N ARG A 101 0.13 22.83 36.15
CA ARG A 101 -0.31 23.51 37.38
C ARG A 101 0.55 24.76 37.56
N THR A 102 -0.08 25.93 37.51
CA THR A 102 0.37 27.16 38.15
C THR A 102 -0.83 27.77 38.85
#